data_AF-A0A1Q8QLT0-F1
#
_entry.id   AF-A0A1Q8QLT0-F1
#
_cell.length_a   1.000
_cell.length_b   1.000
_cell.length_c   1.000
_cell.angle_alpha   90.00
_cell.angle_beta   90.00
_cell.angle_gamma   90.00
#
_symmetry.space_group_name_H-M   'P 1'
#
loop_
_entity.id
_entity.type
_entity.pdbx_description
1 polymer ?
#
loop_
_entity_poly.entity_id
_entity_poly.type
_entity_poly.pdbx_seq_one_letter_code
_entity_poly.pdbx_strand_id
1 'polypeptide(L)'
;MKRAWSLLLLALLTAWPGTSLATGGGKSLRYGGGGQGTVMFDGRLHASKGFRCADCHTKLFDTQKVAHVTMADHFTDKACFKCHNNTNKTDPMAASRDCATCHRKVASNAVTSTDAMAGVIATAFTGDDAAKAVLLSGKQGATAQSTACLSCHGAATPPKPVTERGKTLNLHVDVADYQHGTHANIPCATCHTGQKGADSFTQVPHAVARPDNATCLSCHNVGLAHQIKAFGQSTHAEKLKDKVSCGSCHNPHAQPKKPEQVAYASLTAMYNAQCLACHDNAAKLQELSGKSVPDAKAAHAFLTNWSAHSRSVMCVECHTPVADPNDHLIGEKKTAVRDCATCHTEAGKSLIVARATPHTGGAAPVTSGYFPPNQVAPVLSTIGGTAVSGVFALVLVHGLGRAWPRRRPVGTLVSHDLYPAFVRVTHWINAGLFAILGYTGLSVRFQEAAWALGLEPATRIHNVCGLLLAANFLAYVIRAVATGDIRQYLPGGQGGMGPLSIQARYYCYGIFRGEPHPFPVTRERRFNPLQRTAYLAVFLIGLPVLITSGGLLLLPEAVTAAIAPRRFLVAAHYSIVIGFALFVVGHLYLATTGATPLSLIRGMVTGRHEEVQTTGQHPDKEQGPD
;
A
#
# COMPACT_ATOMS: atom_id res chain seq x y z
N MET A 1 11.88 -39.56 16.27
CA MET A 1 12.16 -38.26 15.62
C MET A 1 11.42 -38.02 14.31
N LYS A 2 11.43 -38.95 13.32
CA LYS A 2 10.70 -38.76 12.04
C LYS A 2 9.20 -38.45 12.19
N ARG A 3 8.50 -39.11 13.13
CA ARG A 3 7.07 -38.87 13.42
C ARG A 3 6.77 -37.48 14.02
N ALA A 4 7.66 -36.93 14.86
CA ALA A 4 7.48 -35.60 15.44
C ALA A 4 7.60 -34.49 14.37
N TRP A 5 8.50 -34.67 13.40
CA TRP A 5 8.68 -33.72 12.29
C TRP A 5 7.58 -33.81 11.24
N SER A 6 7.08 -35.01 10.92
CA SER A 6 5.90 -35.18 10.08
C SER A 6 4.65 -34.56 10.71
N LEU A 7 4.51 -34.64 12.04
CA LEU A 7 3.41 -34.00 12.77
C LEU A 7 3.58 -32.47 12.87
N LEU A 8 4.80 -31.94 12.93
CA LEU A 8 5.05 -30.49 12.92
C LEU A 8 4.86 -29.90 11.51
N LEU A 9 5.20 -30.65 10.46
CA LEU A 9 4.96 -30.30 9.06
C LEU A 9 3.49 -30.45 8.68
N LEU A 10 2.82 -31.50 9.15
CA LEU A 10 1.37 -31.63 9.02
C LEU A 10 0.70 -30.52 9.82
N ALA A 11 1.14 -30.22 11.04
CA ALA A 11 0.64 -29.07 11.80
C ALA A 11 0.96 -27.72 11.15
N LEU A 12 2.01 -27.56 10.33
CA LEU A 12 2.26 -26.33 9.56
C LEU A 12 1.47 -26.26 8.24
N LEU A 13 1.14 -27.41 7.65
CA LEU A 13 0.33 -27.53 6.42
C LEU A 13 -1.18 -27.59 6.70
N THR A 14 -1.58 -28.11 7.86
CA THR A 14 -2.95 -28.19 8.39
C THR A 14 -3.20 -27.15 9.49
N ALA A 15 -2.19 -26.42 9.95
CA ALA A 15 -2.37 -25.01 10.31
C ALA A 15 -2.45 -24.16 9.02
N TRP A 16 -3.33 -24.58 8.12
CA TRP A 16 -4.47 -23.73 7.86
C TRP A 16 -5.37 -23.87 9.09
N PRO A 17 -5.22 -23.07 10.18
CA PRO A 17 -6.44 -22.78 10.89
C PRO A 17 -7.33 -22.21 9.78
N GLY A 18 -8.55 -22.72 9.66
CA GLY A 18 -9.64 -21.81 9.36
C GLY A 18 -9.51 -20.67 10.36
N THR A 19 -8.62 -19.73 10.07
CA THR A 19 -8.61 -18.42 10.63
C THR A 19 -9.87 -17.90 9.97
N SER A 20 -10.99 -18.11 10.68
CA SER A 20 -11.87 -17.01 10.97
C SER A 20 -10.97 -15.78 11.00
N LEU A 21 -11.01 -15.02 9.89
CA LEU A 21 -10.11 -13.94 9.57
C LEU A 21 -10.19 -12.93 10.71
N ALA A 22 -9.40 -13.13 11.77
CA ALA A 22 -9.25 -12.17 12.83
C ALA A 22 -8.65 -10.95 12.16
N THR A 23 -9.44 -9.88 12.13
CA THR A 23 -9.06 -8.62 11.55
C THR A 23 -7.79 -8.13 12.24
N GLY A 24 -6.64 -8.16 11.56
CA GLY A 24 -5.35 -7.76 12.15
C GLY A 24 -5.41 -6.37 12.80
N GLY A 25 -4.64 -6.17 13.88
CA GLY A 25 -4.71 -5.07 14.86
C GLY A 25 -4.46 -3.63 14.36
N GLY A 26 -4.74 -3.33 13.10
CA GLY A 26 -4.74 -1.98 12.54
C GLY A 26 -6.00 -1.67 11.75
N LYS A 27 -7.10 -2.40 11.97
CA LYS A 27 -8.39 -2.09 11.35
C LYS A 27 -9.10 -0.99 12.13
N SER A 28 -9.69 -0.06 11.39
CA SER A 28 -10.71 0.83 11.91
C SER A 28 -12.05 0.09 11.83
N LEU A 29 -12.67 -0.19 12.98
CA LEU A 29 -13.97 -0.84 13.08
C LEU A 29 -15.06 0.22 13.19
N ARG A 30 -16.10 0.08 12.37
CA ARG A 30 -17.28 0.94 12.41
C ARG A 30 -18.41 0.21 13.13
N TYR A 31 -18.87 0.76 14.23
CA TYR A 31 -20.06 0.29 14.94
C TYR A 31 -21.27 1.13 14.53
N GLY A 32 -22.40 0.47 14.31
CA GLY A 32 -23.69 1.15 14.18
C GLY A 32 -24.15 1.64 15.55
N GLY A 33 -24.35 2.94 15.72
CA GLY A 33 -24.73 3.55 17.01
C GLY A 33 -26.23 3.63 17.25
N GLY A 34 -27.02 2.65 16.78
CA GLY A 34 -28.45 2.53 17.13
C GLY A 34 -29.30 3.78 16.87
N GLY A 35 -29.04 4.51 15.78
CA GLY A 35 -29.73 5.77 15.46
C GLY A 35 -29.09 7.04 16.07
N GLN A 36 -28.06 6.90 16.92
CA GLN A 36 -27.31 8.02 17.50
C GLN A 36 -26.00 8.36 16.77
N GLY A 37 -25.68 7.70 15.64
CA GLY A 37 -24.48 7.97 14.86
C GLY A 37 -23.61 6.73 14.64
N THR A 38 -22.42 6.90 14.07
CA THR A 38 -21.43 5.81 13.92
C THR A 38 -20.31 6.01 14.92
N VAL A 39 -19.94 4.93 15.61
CA VAL A 39 -18.76 4.93 16.48
C VAL A 39 -17.62 4.29 15.71
N MET A 40 -16.53 5.03 15.54
CA MET A 40 -15.31 4.54 14.91
C MET A 40 -14.31 4.14 15.98
N PHE A 41 -13.88 2.89 15.97
CA PHE A 41 -12.74 2.40 16.74
C PHE A 41 -11.54 2.24 15.80
N ASP A 42 -10.40 2.82 16.13
CA ASP A 42 -9.18 2.68 15.33
C ASP A 42 -8.08 1.96 16.12
N GLY A 43 -7.74 0.74 15.69
CA GLY A 43 -6.72 -0.06 16.38
C GLY A 43 -5.32 0.57 16.36
N ARG A 44 -4.98 1.37 15.33
CA ARG A 44 -3.68 2.04 15.23
C ARG A 44 -3.59 3.23 16.17
N LEU A 45 -4.67 4.00 16.29
CA LEU A 45 -4.74 5.11 17.26
C LEU A 45 -4.60 4.60 18.69
N HIS A 46 -5.29 3.52 19.05
CA HIS A 46 -5.19 2.93 20.38
C HIS A 46 -3.79 2.32 20.62
N ALA A 47 -3.21 1.66 19.62
CA ALA A 47 -1.83 1.20 19.69
C ALA A 47 -0.82 2.35 19.89
N SER A 48 -1.05 3.52 19.27
CA SER A 48 -0.19 4.70 19.45
C SER A 48 -0.22 5.26 20.87
N LYS A 49 -1.24 4.93 21.66
CA LYS A 49 -1.37 5.27 23.08
C LYS A 49 -0.83 4.19 24.01
N GLY A 50 -0.14 3.18 23.47
CA GLY A 50 0.52 2.13 24.23
C GLY A 50 -0.30 0.86 24.48
N PHE A 51 -1.55 0.81 23.99
CA PHE A 51 -2.41 -0.37 24.15
C PHE A 51 -2.03 -1.50 23.20
N ARG A 52 -2.08 -2.73 23.71
CA ARG A 52 -1.76 -3.97 22.98
C ARG A 52 -3.02 -4.79 22.78
N CYS A 53 -2.98 -5.74 21.85
CA CYS A 53 -4.14 -6.57 21.50
C CYS A 53 -4.76 -7.28 22.72
N ALA A 54 -3.93 -7.75 23.65
CA ALA A 54 -4.36 -8.45 24.87
C ALA A 54 -4.94 -7.53 25.97
N ASP A 55 -4.80 -6.21 25.82
CA ASP A 55 -5.40 -5.24 26.72
C ASP A 55 -6.89 -5.06 26.40
N CYS A 56 -7.30 -5.38 25.16
CA CYS A 56 -8.68 -5.26 24.69
C CYS A 56 -9.34 -6.63 24.48
N HIS A 57 -8.66 -7.57 23.83
CA HIS A 57 -9.22 -8.88 23.50
C HIS A 57 -9.07 -9.89 24.64
N THR A 58 -10.07 -10.77 24.80
CA THR A 58 -10.30 -11.71 25.91
C THR A 58 -10.64 -11.10 27.28
N LYS A 59 -10.44 -9.78 27.44
CA LYS A 59 -10.85 -9.01 28.62
C LYS A 59 -12.06 -8.11 28.39
N LEU A 60 -12.08 -7.36 27.28
CA LEU A 60 -13.14 -6.38 26.96
C LEU A 60 -13.95 -6.77 25.73
N PHE A 61 -13.30 -7.42 24.76
CA PHE A 61 -13.92 -7.86 23.51
C PHE A 61 -13.58 -9.32 23.21
N ASP A 62 -14.59 -10.07 22.81
CA ASP A 62 -14.43 -11.45 22.39
C ASP A 62 -13.83 -11.52 20.97
N THR A 63 -12.87 -12.40 20.74
CA THR A 63 -12.06 -12.40 19.49
C THR A 63 -12.81 -12.96 18.27
N GLN A 64 -13.97 -13.57 18.48
CA GLN A 64 -14.69 -14.34 17.45
C GLN A 64 -16.10 -13.82 17.13
N LYS A 65 -16.56 -12.70 17.73
CA LYS A 65 -17.92 -12.16 17.53
C LYS A 65 -17.88 -10.68 17.17
N VAL A 66 -18.86 -10.23 16.39
CA VAL A 66 -19.18 -8.80 16.26
C VAL A 66 -19.53 -8.30 17.66
N ALA A 67 -18.76 -7.36 18.19
CA ALA A 67 -19.06 -6.82 19.51
C ALA A 67 -20.37 -6.03 19.45
N HIS A 68 -21.43 -6.61 20.02
CA HIS A 68 -22.70 -5.94 20.22
C HIS A 68 -22.64 -5.19 21.55
N VAL A 69 -22.51 -3.88 21.45
CA VAL A 69 -22.54 -2.98 22.60
C VAL A 69 -23.98 -2.50 22.77
N THR A 70 -24.62 -2.86 23.87
CA THR A 70 -26.00 -2.45 24.19
C THR A 70 -26.00 -1.12 24.93
N MET A 71 -27.17 -0.47 25.01
CA MET A 71 -27.32 0.75 25.84
C MET A 71 -27.03 0.50 27.33
N ALA A 72 -27.27 -0.71 27.83
CA ALA A 72 -26.92 -1.06 29.20
C ALA A 72 -25.39 -1.07 29.41
N ASP A 73 -24.62 -1.53 28.41
CA ASP A 73 -23.15 -1.61 28.51
C ASP A 73 -22.48 -0.22 28.62
N HIS A 74 -23.14 0.85 28.14
CA HIS A 74 -22.66 2.24 28.19
C HIS A 74 -22.46 2.77 29.62
N PHE A 75 -23.07 2.10 30.60
CA PHE A 75 -23.01 2.47 32.01
C PHE A 75 -22.23 1.45 32.85
N THR A 76 -21.42 0.59 32.20
CA THR A 76 -20.66 -0.48 32.86
C THR A 76 -19.19 -0.46 32.44
N ASP A 77 -18.35 -1.23 33.13
CA ASP A 77 -16.92 -1.42 32.82
C ASP A 77 -16.67 -2.41 31.66
N LYS A 78 -17.50 -2.35 30.62
CA LYS A 78 -17.43 -3.25 29.46
C LYS A 78 -17.07 -2.50 28.18
N ALA A 79 -16.48 -3.23 27.22
CA ALA A 79 -16.14 -2.72 25.90
C ALA A 79 -15.33 -1.40 25.98
N CYS A 80 -15.73 -0.37 25.23
CA CYS A 80 -15.09 0.95 25.20
C CYS A 80 -15.13 1.65 26.57
N PHE A 81 -16.16 1.39 27.37
CA PHE A 81 -16.43 2.16 28.59
C PHE A 81 -15.47 1.83 29.73
N LYS A 82 -14.75 0.70 29.69
CA LYS A 82 -13.69 0.42 30.68
C LYS A 82 -12.64 1.54 30.76
N CYS A 83 -12.34 2.17 29.63
CA CYS A 83 -11.36 3.27 29.55
C CYS A 83 -12.02 4.64 29.32
N HIS A 84 -13.27 4.67 28.85
CA HIS A 84 -14.00 5.90 28.50
C HIS A 84 -15.17 6.26 29.46
N ASN A 85 -15.24 5.68 30.67
CA ASN A 85 -16.32 5.88 31.68
C ASN A 85 -16.15 7.08 32.65
N ASN A 86 -15.10 7.90 32.53
CA ASN A 86 -14.90 9.16 33.28
C ASN A 86 -14.65 9.04 34.80
N THR A 87 -13.80 8.11 35.26
CA THR A 87 -13.39 8.05 36.69
C THR A 87 -12.00 8.62 37.00
N ASN A 88 -11.12 8.87 36.01
CA ASN A 88 -9.78 9.46 36.21
C ASN A 88 -9.66 10.86 35.58
N LYS A 89 -9.55 11.88 36.43
CA LYS A 89 -9.68 13.33 36.11
C LYS A 89 -8.47 14.00 35.44
N THR A 90 -7.48 13.27 34.93
CA THR A 90 -6.19 13.85 34.50
C THR A 90 -5.92 13.87 32.99
N ASP A 91 -6.83 13.38 32.14
CA ASP A 91 -6.68 13.41 30.66
C ASP A 91 -7.75 14.33 30.02
N PRO A 92 -7.35 15.38 29.26
CA PRO A 92 -8.28 16.26 28.54
C PRO A 92 -9.02 15.60 27.35
N MET A 93 -8.77 14.31 27.04
CA MET A 93 -9.58 13.52 26.11
C MET A 93 -10.78 12.79 26.78
N ALA A 94 -11.18 13.23 27.97
CA ALA A 94 -12.28 12.67 28.76
C ALA A 94 -13.66 13.27 28.42
N ALA A 95 -14.44 12.57 27.61
CA ALA A 95 -15.91 12.58 27.70
C ALA A 95 -16.34 11.11 27.92
N SER A 96 -16.92 10.68 29.05
CA SER A 96 -18.13 11.11 29.77
C SER A 96 -19.41 10.96 28.94
N ARG A 97 -20.56 10.86 29.62
CA ARG A 97 -21.95 10.66 29.15
C ARG A 97 -22.44 11.57 28.01
N ASP A 98 -21.56 12.33 27.38
CA ASP A 98 -21.79 12.99 26.10
C ASP A 98 -21.73 11.96 24.96
N CYS A 99 -22.91 11.49 24.58
CA CYS A 99 -23.10 10.55 23.49
C CYS A 99 -22.39 11.01 22.20
N ALA A 100 -22.29 12.32 21.94
CA ALA A 100 -21.75 12.86 20.69
C ALA A 100 -20.24 12.65 20.50
N THR A 101 -19.49 12.48 21.59
CA THR A 101 -18.04 12.28 21.53
C THR A 101 -17.66 10.92 20.92
N CYS A 102 -18.43 9.88 21.25
CA CYS A 102 -18.22 8.52 20.75
C CYS A 102 -19.16 8.19 19.60
N HIS A 103 -20.45 8.44 19.78
CA HIS A 103 -21.46 8.36 18.71
C HIS A 103 -21.37 9.63 17.90
N ARG A 104 -20.39 9.63 17.00
CA ARG A 104 -20.35 10.59 15.92
C ARG A 104 -21.55 10.28 15.06
N LYS A 105 -22.69 10.92 15.36
CA LYS A 105 -23.60 11.33 14.28
C LYS A 105 -22.65 11.87 13.24
N VAL A 106 -22.73 11.37 12.01
CA VAL A 106 -22.19 12.18 10.92
C VAL A 106 -22.76 13.54 11.23
N ALA A 107 -21.91 14.48 11.64
CA ALA A 107 -22.35 15.82 11.88
C ALA A 107 -22.56 16.41 10.49
N SER A 108 -23.54 15.87 9.75
CA SER A 108 -24.67 16.69 9.39
C SER A 108 -24.98 17.41 10.70
N ASN A 109 -24.48 18.64 10.82
CA ASN A 109 -24.97 19.55 11.82
C ASN A 109 -26.49 19.37 11.80
N ALA A 110 -27.04 18.64 12.77
CA ALA A 110 -28.46 18.31 12.76
C ALA A 110 -29.30 19.56 13.04
N VAL A 111 -28.64 20.70 13.18
CA VAL A 111 -29.18 22.05 13.29
C VAL A 111 -29.03 22.84 11.98
N THR A 112 -28.26 22.39 10.97
CA THR A 112 -28.14 23.08 9.67
C THR A 112 -28.26 22.19 8.42
N SER A 113 -28.22 20.86 8.55
CA SER A 113 -28.31 19.90 7.44
C SER A 113 -29.65 19.17 7.36
N THR A 114 -30.44 19.18 8.43
CA THR A 114 -31.81 18.62 8.46
C THR A 114 -32.81 19.52 7.77
N ASP A 115 -32.59 20.84 7.79
CA ASP A 115 -33.50 21.84 7.21
C ASP A 115 -33.58 21.79 5.67
N ALA A 116 -32.80 20.91 5.03
CA ALA A 116 -32.76 20.80 3.60
C ALA A 116 -33.76 19.80 3.01
N MET A 117 -34.09 18.73 3.73
CA MET A 117 -34.71 17.55 3.13
C MET A 117 -35.71 16.84 4.04
N ALA A 118 -35.92 17.29 5.28
CA ALA A 118 -36.78 16.61 6.26
C ALA A 118 -38.28 16.68 5.90
N GLY A 119 -38.68 17.62 5.04
CA GLY A 119 -40.05 17.90 4.60
C GLY A 119 -40.27 17.80 3.09
N VAL A 120 -39.28 17.33 2.30
CA VAL A 120 -39.52 17.05 0.88
C VAL A 120 -40.23 15.71 0.77
N ILE A 121 -41.41 15.68 0.15
CA ILE A 121 -42.15 14.43 -0.11
C ILE A 121 -41.31 13.56 -1.03
N ALA A 122 -40.63 12.56 -0.46
CA ALA A 122 -39.81 11.63 -1.21
C ALA A 122 -40.70 10.60 -1.90
N THR A 123 -40.61 10.51 -3.22
CA THR A 123 -41.30 9.48 -4.00
C THR A 123 -40.44 8.22 -4.09
N ALA A 124 -41.08 7.05 -4.13
CA ALA A 124 -40.37 5.79 -4.33
C ALA A 124 -39.63 5.79 -5.68
N PHE A 125 -38.44 5.21 -5.70
CA PHE A 125 -37.66 5.00 -6.92
C PHE A 125 -38.47 4.17 -7.92
N THR A 126 -38.59 4.66 -9.15
CA THR A 126 -39.46 4.11 -10.20
C THR A 126 -38.76 3.11 -11.13
N GLY A 127 -37.48 2.76 -10.88
CA GLY A 127 -36.75 1.77 -11.67
C GLY A 127 -37.08 0.33 -11.29
N ASP A 128 -36.70 -0.62 -12.16
CA ASP A 128 -36.95 -2.05 -11.99
C ASP A 128 -36.12 -2.68 -10.84
N ASP A 129 -36.45 -3.93 -10.49
CA ASP A 129 -35.77 -4.66 -9.40
C ASP A 129 -34.27 -4.87 -9.66
N ALA A 130 -33.84 -4.87 -10.93
CA ALA A 130 -32.44 -4.94 -11.30
C ALA A 130 -31.70 -3.62 -11.01
N ALA A 131 -32.26 -2.47 -11.37
CA ALA A 131 -31.76 -1.15 -11.05
C ALA A 131 -31.71 -0.92 -9.53
N LYS A 132 -32.74 -1.38 -8.81
CA LYS A 132 -32.78 -1.36 -7.34
C LYS A 132 -31.67 -2.22 -6.72
N ALA A 133 -31.42 -3.42 -7.25
CA ALA A 133 -30.35 -4.30 -6.77
C ALA A 133 -28.94 -3.75 -7.03
N VAL A 134 -28.73 -3.04 -8.14
CA VAL A 134 -27.44 -2.36 -8.45
C VAL A 134 -27.18 -1.21 -7.47
N LEU A 135 -28.19 -0.41 -7.15
CA LEU A 135 -28.09 0.66 -6.15
C LEU A 135 -27.75 0.13 -4.75
N LEU A 136 -28.36 -0.99 -4.36
CA LEU A 136 -28.28 -1.54 -3.00
C LEU A 136 -27.07 -2.46 -2.75
N SER A 137 -26.59 -3.20 -3.76
CA SER A 137 -25.61 -4.28 -3.53
C SER A 137 -24.17 -3.92 -3.91
N GLY A 138 -23.95 -2.99 -4.85
CA GLY A 138 -22.59 -2.65 -5.34
C GLY A 138 -21.80 -3.85 -5.89
N LYS A 139 -22.43 -5.02 -6.10
CA LYS A 139 -21.76 -6.31 -6.37
C LYS A 139 -21.19 -6.45 -7.79
N GLN A 140 -21.39 -5.47 -8.67
CA GLN A 140 -20.87 -5.47 -10.05
C GLN A 140 -19.71 -4.48 -10.27
N GLY A 141 -19.06 -4.02 -9.20
CA GLY A 141 -17.90 -3.13 -9.27
C GLY A 141 -18.26 -1.65 -9.22
N ALA A 142 -17.27 -0.81 -8.93
CA ALA A 142 -17.43 0.63 -8.69
C ALA A 142 -18.08 1.41 -9.86
N THR A 143 -18.01 0.86 -11.07
CA THR A 143 -18.56 1.46 -12.29
C THR A 143 -20.08 1.37 -12.37
N ALA A 144 -20.70 0.25 -11.95
CA ALA A 144 -22.15 0.05 -12.13
C ALA A 144 -23.00 0.91 -11.18
N GLN A 145 -22.62 1.01 -9.90
CA GLN A 145 -23.32 1.87 -8.92
C GLN A 145 -23.14 3.37 -9.25
N SER A 146 -21.92 3.77 -9.64
CA SER A 146 -21.64 5.16 -10.00
C SER A 146 -22.40 5.57 -11.27
N THR A 147 -22.52 4.69 -12.27
CA THR A 147 -23.37 4.93 -13.45
C THR A 147 -24.83 5.18 -13.08
N ALA A 148 -25.40 4.42 -12.13
CA ALA A 148 -26.76 4.64 -11.67
C ALA A 148 -26.94 6.01 -11.00
N CYS A 149 -26.02 6.43 -10.13
CA CYS A 149 -26.04 7.77 -9.53
C CYS A 149 -25.87 8.89 -10.58
N LEU A 150 -24.93 8.72 -11.51
CA LEU A 150 -24.62 9.70 -12.54
C LEU A 150 -25.73 9.85 -13.59
N SER A 151 -26.65 8.88 -13.72
CA SER A 151 -27.83 9.02 -14.59
C SER A 151 -28.70 10.25 -14.25
N CYS A 152 -28.72 10.65 -12.97
CA CYS A 152 -29.41 11.86 -12.52
C CYS A 152 -28.43 12.97 -12.15
N HIS A 153 -27.39 12.66 -11.37
CA HIS A 153 -26.45 13.68 -10.87
C HIS A 153 -25.45 14.17 -11.92
N GLY A 154 -25.15 13.33 -12.92
CA GLY A 154 -24.30 13.66 -14.06
C GLY A 154 -25.06 14.13 -15.30
N ALA A 155 -26.39 14.22 -15.23
CA ALA A 155 -27.20 14.72 -16.34
C ALA A 155 -26.93 16.22 -16.62
N ALA A 156 -27.04 16.64 -17.87
CA ALA A 156 -26.91 18.04 -18.28
C ALA A 156 -27.92 18.97 -17.57
N THR A 157 -29.09 18.41 -17.22
CA THR A 157 -30.11 19.08 -16.40
C THR A 157 -30.31 18.27 -15.11
N PRO A 158 -29.42 18.43 -14.11
CA PRO A 158 -29.49 17.66 -12.89
C PRO A 158 -30.70 18.12 -12.04
N PRO A 159 -31.25 17.23 -11.19
CA PRO A 159 -32.30 17.61 -10.25
C PRO A 159 -31.84 18.77 -9.35
N LYS A 160 -32.70 19.77 -9.18
CA LYS A 160 -32.46 20.94 -8.32
C LYS A 160 -33.43 20.93 -7.13
N PRO A 161 -33.22 20.05 -6.14
CA PRO A 161 -34.10 20.03 -4.99
C PRO A 161 -33.98 21.35 -4.23
N VAL A 162 -35.12 21.84 -3.76
CA VAL A 162 -35.24 23.06 -2.97
C VAL A 162 -35.45 22.66 -1.53
N THR A 163 -34.67 23.26 -0.63
CA THR A 163 -34.82 23.05 0.80
C THR A 163 -36.13 23.62 1.33
N GLU A 164 -36.56 23.20 2.52
CA GLU A 164 -37.70 23.82 3.21
C GLU A 164 -37.53 25.33 3.41
N ARG A 165 -36.28 25.79 3.51
CA ARG A 165 -35.91 27.21 3.60
C ARG A 165 -35.76 27.90 2.24
N GLY A 166 -36.23 27.30 1.15
CA GLY A 166 -36.22 27.88 -0.20
C GLY A 166 -34.86 27.88 -0.90
N LYS A 167 -33.84 27.23 -0.35
CA LYS A 167 -32.49 27.20 -0.93
C LYS A 167 -32.42 26.10 -1.99
N THR A 168 -32.05 26.46 -3.22
CA THR A 168 -31.79 25.47 -4.26
C THR A 168 -30.44 24.80 -4.03
N LEU A 169 -30.40 23.46 -4.07
CA LEU A 169 -29.16 22.70 -3.98
C LEU A 169 -28.61 22.40 -5.38
N ASN A 170 -27.30 22.61 -5.57
CA ASN A 170 -26.60 22.12 -6.75
C ASN A 170 -25.96 20.77 -6.40
N LEU A 171 -26.50 19.69 -6.97
CA LEU A 171 -26.05 18.32 -6.75
C LEU A 171 -25.42 17.72 -8.02
N HIS A 172 -24.99 18.57 -8.95
CA HIS A 172 -24.37 18.15 -10.19
C HIS A 172 -22.96 17.59 -9.94
N VAL A 173 -22.63 16.53 -10.67
CA VAL A 173 -21.27 15.99 -10.79
C VAL A 173 -20.91 15.99 -12.27
N ASP A 174 -19.86 16.72 -12.64
CA ASP A 174 -19.35 16.65 -14.00
C ASP A 174 -18.77 15.24 -14.24
N VAL A 175 -19.34 14.53 -15.22
CA VAL A 175 -18.99 13.13 -15.50
C VAL A 175 -17.57 13.03 -16.05
N ALA A 176 -17.14 14.00 -16.86
CA ALA A 176 -15.80 14.01 -17.43
C ALA A 176 -14.76 14.26 -16.34
N ASP A 177 -14.99 15.23 -15.45
CA ASP A 177 -14.10 15.49 -14.31
C ASP A 177 -14.01 14.27 -13.39
N TYR A 178 -15.14 13.62 -13.10
CA TYR A 178 -15.18 12.43 -12.25
C TYR A 178 -14.41 11.24 -12.85
N GLN A 179 -14.59 10.95 -14.14
CA GLN A 179 -13.90 9.84 -14.81
C GLN A 179 -12.38 10.03 -14.84
N HIS A 180 -11.93 11.27 -14.98
CA HIS A 180 -10.50 11.63 -14.96
C HIS A 180 -9.94 11.84 -13.54
N GLY A 181 -10.80 11.83 -12.52
CA GLY A 181 -10.43 12.08 -11.13
C GLY A 181 -9.95 10.84 -10.36
N THR A 182 -9.13 11.02 -9.33
CA THR A 182 -8.49 9.97 -8.51
C THR A 182 -9.50 9.00 -7.88
N HIS A 183 -10.74 9.42 -7.67
CA HIS A 183 -11.80 8.61 -7.06
C HIS A 183 -12.78 8.00 -8.07
N ALA A 184 -12.50 8.03 -9.38
CA ALA A 184 -13.37 7.49 -10.44
C ALA A 184 -13.79 6.03 -10.23
N ASN A 185 -12.95 5.26 -9.53
CA ASN A 185 -13.16 3.83 -9.26
C ASN A 185 -13.66 3.55 -7.84
N ILE A 186 -14.16 4.57 -7.13
CA ILE A 186 -14.78 4.43 -5.81
C ILE A 186 -16.29 4.60 -5.96
N PRO A 187 -17.11 3.65 -5.51
CA PRO A 187 -18.56 3.78 -5.58
C PRO A 187 -19.05 5.02 -4.80
N CYS A 188 -19.99 5.79 -5.36
CA CYS A 188 -20.50 7.01 -4.72
C CYS A 188 -20.99 6.78 -3.28
N ALA A 189 -21.65 5.63 -3.03
CA ALA A 189 -22.17 5.26 -1.71
C ALA A 189 -21.08 4.97 -0.65
N THR A 190 -19.81 4.90 -1.05
CA THR A 190 -18.68 4.82 -0.12
C THR A 190 -18.50 6.12 0.66
N CYS A 191 -18.67 7.27 -0.01
CA CYS A 191 -18.57 8.59 0.64
C CYS A 191 -19.95 9.13 1.03
N HIS A 192 -20.96 8.86 0.21
CA HIS A 192 -22.33 9.31 0.43
C HIS A 192 -23.09 8.24 1.21
N THR A 193 -23.40 8.50 2.48
CA THR A 193 -24.12 7.53 3.32
C THR A 193 -25.58 7.95 3.51
N GLY A 194 -26.50 7.02 3.26
CA GLY A 194 -27.92 7.21 3.50
C GLY A 194 -28.25 7.27 5.00
N GLN A 195 -29.18 8.14 5.41
CA GLN A 195 -29.61 8.25 6.81
C GLN A 195 -30.21 6.94 7.36
N LYS A 196 -30.79 6.12 6.48
CA LYS A 196 -31.33 4.77 6.77
C LYS A 196 -30.50 3.67 6.08
N GLY A 197 -29.22 3.92 5.83
CA GLY A 197 -28.37 2.98 5.10
C GLY A 197 -28.71 2.90 3.61
N ALA A 198 -28.59 1.71 3.01
CA ALA A 198 -28.78 1.51 1.57
C ALA A 198 -30.22 1.83 1.11
N ASP A 199 -31.20 1.64 1.98
CA ASP A 199 -32.62 1.88 1.66
C ASP A 199 -32.92 3.36 1.38
N SER A 200 -32.10 4.29 1.89
CA SER A 200 -32.26 5.72 1.57
C SER A 200 -32.14 6.02 0.09
N PHE A 201 -31.39 5.22 -0.68
CA PHE A 201 -31.22 5.41 -2.13
C PHE A 201 -32.42 4.95 -2.95
N THR A 202 -33.41 4.31 -2.32
CA THR A 202 -34.67 3.88 -2.97
C THR A 202 -35.74 4.95 -2.99
N GLN A 203 -35.43 6.16 -2.54
CA GLN A 203 -36.34 7.31 -2.49
C GLN A 203 -35.72 8.49 -3.23
N VAL A 204 -36.53 9.30 -3.92
CA VAL A 204 -36.09 10.51 -4.62
C VAL A 204 -36.94 11.70 -4.14
N PRO A 205 -36.31 12.78 -3.65
CA PRO A 205 -34.88 12.90 -3.37
C PRO A 205 -34.46 12.06 -2.16
N HIS A 206 -33.29 11.43 -2.22
CA HIS A 206 -32.81 10.55 -1.16
C HIS A 206 -32.23 11.32 0.03
N ALA A 207 -32.50 10.84 1.24
CA ALA A 207 -31.93 11.40 2.47
C ALA A 207 -30.50 10.88 2.69
N VAL A 208 -29.51 11.61 2.17
CA VAL A 208 -28.08 11.27 2.23
C VAL A 208 -27.32 12.33 3.01
N ALA A 209 -26.41 11.88 3.88
CA ALA A 209 -25.52 12.76 4.63
C ALA A 209 -24.37 13.27 3.75
N ARG A 210 -23.98 14.54 3.95
CA ARG A 210 -22.81 15.12 3.29
C ARG A 210 -21.53 14.47 3.85
N PRO A 211 -20.56 14.10 2.98
CA PRO A 211 -19.24 13.65 3.43
C PRO A 211 -18.56 14.72 4.29
N ASP A 212 -17.99 14.31 5.42
CA ASP A 212 -17.24 15.14 6.35
C ASP A 212 -15.75 14.74 6.39
N ASN A 213 -14.97 15.36 7.28
CA ASN A 213 -13.55 15.01 7.45
C ASN A 213 -13.39 13.54 7.83
N ALA A 214 -14.25 13.00 8.69
CA ALA A 214 -14.17 11.60 9.09
C ALA A 214 -14.35 10.65 7.90
N THR A 215 -15.19 11.02 6.94
CA THR A 215 -15.42 10.29 5.69
C THR A 215 -14.15 10.24 4.83
N CYS A 216 -13.42 11.34 4.70
CA CYS A 216 -12.14 11.32 4.01
C CYS A 216 -11.10 10.50 4.81
N LEU A 217 -11.06 10.69 6.12
CA LEU A 217 -10.07 10.06 6.99
C LEU A 217 -10.25 8.55 7.14
N SER A 218 -11.42 7.98 6.83
CA SER A 218 -11.57 6.52 6.85
C SER A 218 -10.62 5.81 5.87
N CYS A 219 -10.15 6.51 4.84
CA CYS A 219 -9.14 6.02 3.90
C CYS A 219 -7.81 6.79 4.00
N HIS A 220 -7.84 8.07 4.39
CA HIS A 220 -6.67 8.95 4.40
C HIS A 220 -5.94 9.08 5.76
N ASN A 221 -6.41 8.40 6.82
CA ASN A 221 -5.97 8.59 8.22
C ASN A 221 -4.46 8.54 8.48
N VAL A 222 -3.71 7.63 7.83
CA VAL A 222 -2.29 7.43 8.13
C VAL A 222 -1.38 8.13 7.12
N GLY A 223 -1.74 8.15 5.84
CA GLY A 223 -0.92 8.79 4.81
C GLY A 223 -1.00 10.32 4.79
N LEU A 224 -2.00 10.93 5.46
CA LEU A 224 -2.16 12.37 5.56
C LEU A 224 -1.96 12.94 6.98
N ALA A 225 -1.37 12.20 7.91
CA ALA A 225 -1.27 12.63 9.32
C ALA A 225 -0.64 14.03 9.51
N HIS A 226 0.39 14.35 8.72
CA HIS A 226 1.04 15.66 8.75
C HIS A 226 0.15 16.77 8.16
N GLN A 227 -0.57 16.49 7.08
CA GLN A 227 -1.53 17.40 6.44
C GLN A 227 -2.73 17.65 7.34
N ILE A 228 -3.24 16.63 8.04
CA ILE A 228 -4.35 16.76 9.01
C ILE A 228 -3.95 17.67 10.17
N LYS A 229 -2.74 17.47 10.69
CA LYS A 229 -2.20 18.33 11.75
C LYS A 229 -2.08 19.78 11.29
N ALA A 230 -1.48 20.01 10.12
CA ALA A 230 -1.32 21.34 9.54
C ALA A 230 -2.67 22.01 9.23
N PHE A 231 -3.63 21.28 8.66
CA PHE A 231 -5.00 21.75 8.46
C PHE A 231 -5.65 22.18 9.77
N GLY A 232 -5.52 21.37 10.84
CA GLY A 232 -6.04 21.70 12.17
C GLY A 232 -5.42 22.96 12.79
N GLN A 233 -4.23 23.36 12.34
CA GLN A 233 -3.54 24.59 12.74
C GLN A 233 -3.82 25.77 11.80
N SER A 234 -4.53 25.56 10.69
CA SER A 234 -4.88 26.62 9.74
C SER A 234 -5.88 27.62 10.34
N THR A 235 -5.86 28.85 9.83
CA THR A 235 -6.83 29.88 10.23
C THR A 235 -8.26 29.46 9.94
N HIS A 236 -8.49 28.70 8.87
CA HIS A 236 -9.82 28.19 8.53
C HIS A 236 -10.34 27.22 9.59
N ALA A 237 -9.54 26.22 9.98
CA ALA A 237 -9.95 25.27 11.01
C ALA A 237 -10.14 25.95 12.37
N GLU A 238 -9.28 26.89 12.74
CA GLU A 238 -9.37 27.61 14.01
C GLU A 238 -10.65 28.48 14.09
N LYS A 239 -10.97 29.23 13.03
CA LYS A 239 -12.08 30.19 13.04
C LYS A 239 -13.43 29.57 12.67
N LEU A 240 -13.46 28.61 11.75
CA LEU A 240 -14.70 28.05 11.20
C LEU A 240 -15.05 26.68 11.80
N LYS A 241 -14.11 25.98 12.44
CA LYS A 241 -14.33 24.70 13.12
C LYS A 241 -15.05 23.68 12.23
N ASP A 242 -16.23 23.23 12.63
CA ASP A 242 -17.08 22.25 11.94
C ASP A 242 -17.68 22.76 10.62
N LYS A 243 -17.65 24.08 10.38
CA LYS A 243 -18.15 24.68 9.13
C LYS A 243 -17.17 24.53 7.96
N VAL A 244 -15.96 24.03 8.19
CA VAL A 244 -14.95 23.76 7.16
C VAL A 244 -14.48 22.31 7.20
N SER A 245 -14.30 21.72 6.03
CA SER A 245 -13.85 20.34 5.85
C SER A 245 -12.83 20.22 4.73
N CYS A 246 -12.19 19.06 4.58
CA CYS A 246 -11.31 18.77 3.45
C CYS A 246 -12.02 19.04 2.11
N GLY A 247 -13.31 18.67 2.02
CA GLY A 247 -14.15 18.92 0.84
C GLY A 247 -14.57 20.37 0.62
N SER A 248 -14.15 21.29 1.51
CA SER A 248 -14.33 22.74 1.31
C SER A 248 -13.19 23.33 0.47
N CYS A 249 -12.02 22.68 0.48
CA CYS A 249 -10.81 23.09 -0.22
C CYS A 249 -10.27 22.00 -1.16
N HIS A 250 -11.05 20.95 -1.40
CA HIS A 250 -10.77 19.92 -2.41
C HIS A 250 -12.09 19.42 -3.00
N ASN A 251 -12.13 19.20 -4.31
CA ASN A 251 -13.25 18.51 -4.95
C ASN A 251 -12.90 17.03 -5.13
N PRO A 252 -13.45 16.11 -4.30
CA PRO A 252 -13.17 14.68 -4.45
C PRO A 252 -13.66 14.10 -5.79
N HIS A 253 -14.56 14.79 -6.49
CA HIS A 253 -15.06 14.38 -7.80
C HIS A 253 -14.24 14.93 -8.98
N ALA A 254 -13.31 15.86 -8.79
CA ALA A 254 -12.54 16.45 -9.89
C ALA A 254 -11.02 16.42 -9.68
N GLN A 255 -10.57 15.90 -8.53
CA GLN A 255 -9.14 15.85 -8.21
C GLN A 255 -8.40 14.95 -9.20
N PRO A 256 -7.43 15.45 -9.99
CA PRO A 256 -6.84 14.69 -11.10
C PRO A 256 -6.00 13.51 -10.62
N LYS A 257 -6.06 12.39 -11.36
CA LYS A 257 -5.24 11.18 -11.12
C LYS A 257 -3.73 11.43 -11.23
N LYS A 258 -3.35 12.30 -12.18
CA LYS A 258 -1.96 12.61 -12.54
C LYS A 258 -1.78 14.11 -12.64
N PRO A 259 -1.77 14.85 -11.52
CA PRO A 259 -1.63 16.30 -11.56
C PRO A 259 -0.31 16.73 -12.21
N GLU A 260 0.72 15.87 -12.24
CA GLU A 260 1.97 16.11 -12.98
C GLU A 260 1.82 16.17 -14.50
N GLN A 261 0.71 15.67 -15.04
CA GLN A 261 0.37 15.75 -16.47
C GLN A 261 -0.59 16.90 -16.76
N VAL A 262 -1.06 17.61 -15.74
CA VAL A 262 -1.96 18.75 -15.88
C VAL A 262 -1.12 20.03 -15.95
N ALA A 263 -1.43 20.90 -16.90
CA ALA A 263 -0.78 22.21 -16.97
C ALA A 263 -0.98 22.96 -15.64
N TYR A 264 0.11 23.53 -15.11
CA TYR A 264 0.09 24.22 -13.83
C TYR A 264 -0.99 25.30 -13.75
N ALA A 265 -1.21 26.07 -14.83
CA ALA A 265 -2.28 27.06 -14.90
C ALA A 265 -3.69 26.47 -14.67
N SER A 266 -3.94 25.25 -15.16
CA SER A 266 -5.22 24.56 -14.96
C SER A 266 -5.38 24.08 -13.51
N LEU A 267 -4.30 23.61 -12.88
CA LEU A 267 -4.30 23.29 -11.45
C LEU A 267 -4.55 24.55 -10.62
N THR A 268 -3.88 25.66 -10.95
CA THR A 268 -4.08 26.95 -10.29
C THR A 268 -5.53 27.41 -10.38
N ALA A 269 -6.14 27.33 -11.56
CA ALA A 269 -7.56 27.64 -11.74
C ALA A 269 -8.46 26.75 -10.88
N MET A 270 -8.22 25.44 -10.86
CA MET A 270 -9.01 24.47 -10.10
C MET A 270 -8.92 24.72 -8.57
N TYR A 271 -7.73 24.90 -8.02
CA TYR A 271 -7.53 25.13 -6.58
C TYR A 271 -8.02 26.53 -6.17
N ASN A 272 -7.70 27.57 -6.95
CA ASN A 272 -8.13 28.93 -6.63
C ASN A 272 -9.66 29.08 -6.73
N ALA A 273 -10.34 28.37 -7.64
CA ALA A 273 -11.80 28.38 -7.72
C ALA A 273 -12.46 27.98 -6.40
N GLN A 274 -11.85 27.05 -5.65
CA GLN A 274 -12.39 26.60 -4.36
C GLN A 274 -12.22 27.68 -3.28
N CYS A 275 -11.09 28.39 -3.26
CA CYS A 275 -10.91 29.55 -2.40
C CYS A 275 -11.90 30.68 -2.77
N LEU A 276 -12.00 31.01 -4.05
CA LEU A 276 -12.82 32.11 -4.56
C LEU A 276 -14.33 31.86 -4.40
N ALA A 277 -14.78 30.60 -4.34
CA ALA A 277 -16.17 30.26 -4.05
C ALA A 277 -16.69 30.85 -2.72
N CYS A 278 -15.79 31.16 -1.78
CA CYS A 278 -16.09 31.91 -0.57
C CYS A 278 -15.47 33.31 -0.60
N HIS A 279 -14.20 33.43 -0.99
CA HIS A 279 -13.45 34.69 -0.88
C HIS A 279 -13.86 35.78 -1.88
N ASP A 280 -14.55 35.44 -2.96
CA ASP A 280 -15.11 36.41 -3.92
C ASP A 280 -16.59 36.72 -3.62
N ASN A 281 -17.12 36.24 -2.49
CA ASN A 281 -18.51 36.43 -2.08
C ASN A 281 -18.59 37.02 -0.66
N ALA A 282 -18.64 38.35 -0.58
CA ALA A 282 -18.69 39.08 0.69
C ALA A 282 -19.90 38.68 1.56
N ALA A 283 -21.07 38.42 0.96
CA ALA A 283 -22.27 38.01 1.68
C ALA A 283 -22.09 36.63 2.34
N LYS A 284 -21.48 35.68 1.63
CA LYS A 284 -21.18 34.35 2.17
C LYS A 284 -20.09 34.37 3.24
N LEU A 285 -19.07 35.21 3.07
CA LEU A 285 -18.06 35.44 4.10
C LEU A 285 -18.65 36.05 5.38
N GLN A 286 -19.56 37.02 5.23
CA GLN A 286 -20.29 37.61 6.34
C GLN A 286 -21.17 36.58 7.06
N GLU A 287 -21.86 35.71 6.32
CA GLU A 287 -22.66 34.61 6.88
C GLU A 287 -21.78 33.60 7.66
N LEU A 288 -20.63 33.23 7.12
CA LEU A 288 -19.75 32.23 7.72
C LEU A 288 -18.98 32.76 8.94
N SER A 289 -18.48 34.00 8.84
CA SER A 289 -17.55 34.58 9.83
C SER A 289 -18.20 35.59 10.80
N GLY A 290 -19.41 36.06 10.50
CA GLY A 290 -20.07 37.14 11.24
C GLY A 290 -19.42 38.51 11.06
N LYS A 291 -18.42 38.65 10.17
CA LYS A 291 -17.67 39.90 9.95
C LYS A 291 -17.72 40.33 8.49
N SER A 292 -17.69 41.65 8.28
CA SER A 292 -17.57 42.20 6.94
C SER A 292 -16.11 42.07 6.52
N VAL A 293 -15.88 41.22 5.52
CA VAL A 293 -14.55 40.95 4.98
C VAL A 293 -14.53 41.43 3.53
N PRO A 294 -13.51 42.21 3.11
CA PRO A 294 -13.33 42.59 1.71
C PRO A 294 -13.24 41.35 0.82
N ASP A 295 -13.72 41.46 -0.42
CA ASP A 295 -13.54 40.41 -1.42
C ASP A 295 -12.05 40.17 -1.74
N ALA A 296 -11.77 39.07 -2.42
CA ALA A 296 -10.41 38.66 -2.75
C ALA A 296 -9.66 39.75 -3.53
N LYS A 297 -10.28 40.40 -4.52
CA LYS A 297 -9.63 41.42 -5.33
C LYS A 297 -9.26 42.65 -4.50
N ALA A 298 -10.17 43.16 -3.68
CA ALA A 298 -9.97 44.31 -2.82
C ALA A 298 -8.92 44.03 -1.73
N ALA A 299 -8.95 42.84 -1.12
CA ALA A 299 -7.96 42.44 -0.12
C ALA A 299 -6.52 42.34 -0.68
N HIS A 300 -6.39 42.18 -2.00
CA HIS A 300 -5.14 42.03 -2.73
C HIS A 300 -4.79 43.23 -3.62
N ALA A 301 -5.32 44.42 -3.35
CA ALA A 301 -5.05 45.63 -4.12
C ALA A 301 -3.56 46.03 -4.21
N PHE A 302 -2.69 45.45 -3.36
CA PHE A 302 -1.24 45.63 -3.44
C PHE A 302 -0.61 44.92 -4.65
N LEU A 303 -1.30 43.95 -5.26
CA LEU A 303 -0.86 43.29 -6.48
C LEU A 303 -1.23 44.17 -7.68
N THR A 304 -0.22 44.70 -8.37
CA THR A 304 -0.38 45.60 -9.53
C THR A 304 -1.29 45.02 -10.61
N ASN A 305 -1.27 43.69 -10.81
CA ASN A 305 -2.18 43.00 -11.71
C ASN A 305 -2.75 41.74 -11.05
N TRP A 306 -3.78 41.92 -10.21
CA TRP A 306 -4.50 40.83 -9.54
C TRP A 306 -4.92 39.70 -10.50
N SER A 307 -5.49 40.05 -11.65
CA SER A 307 -6.05 39.04 -12.58
C SER A 307 -4.97 38.18 -13.24
N ALA A 308 -3.82 38.76 -13.56
CA ALA A 308 -2.69 37.97 -14.04
C ALA A 308 -2.11 37.11 -12.90
N HIS A 309 -1.98 37.68 -11.69
CA HIS A 309 -1.37 36.99 -10.57
C HIS A 309 -2.22 35.80 -10.08
N SER A 310 -3.54 35.97 -9.90
CA SER A 310 -4.44 34.92 -9.42
C SER A 310 -4.70 33.79 -10.42
N ARG A 311 -4.34 33.99 -11.70
CA ARG A 311 -4.33 32.91 -12.71
C ARG A 311 -3.02 32.14 -12.77
N SER A 312 -1.94 32.73 -12.28
CA SER A 312 -0.59 32.19 -12.41
C SER A 312 0.02 31.72 -11.09
N VAL A 313 -0.62 32.01 -9.95
CA VAL A 313 -0.12 31.66 -8.61
C VAL A 313 -1.28 31.10 -7.79
N MET A 314 -1.07 29.95 -7.14
CA MET A 314 -2.08 29.37 -6.24
C MET A 314 -2.14 30.16 -4.94
N CYS A 315 -3.35 30.40 -4.40
CA CYS A 315 -3.53 31.15 -3.16
C CYS A 315 -2.71 30.54 -2.00
N VAL A 316 -2.66 29.22 -1.90
CA VAL A 316 -1.89 28.50 -0.86
C VAL A 316 -0.38 28.79 -0.93
N GLU A 317 0.17 29.08 -2.11
CA GLU A 317 1.59 29.38 -2.26
C GLU A 317 1.99 30.70 -1.60
N CYS A 318 1.05 31.62 -1.40
CA CYS A 318 1.28 32.86 -0.65
C CYS A 318 0.79 32.75 0.79
N HIS A 319 -0.28 31.98 1.02
CA HIS A 319 -0.93 31.88 2.33
C HIS A 319 -0.35 30.81 3.26
N THR A 320 0.59 29.99 2.79
CA THR A 320 1.38 29.09 3.63
C THR A 320 2.60 29.82 4.25
N PRO A 321 2.86 29.71 5.56
CA PRO A 321 4.01 30.34 6.21
C PRO A 321 5.35 29.94 5.58
N VAL A 322 6.30 30.87 5.42
CA VAL A 322 7.63 30.57 4.82
C VAL A 322 8.40 29.52 5.63
N ALA A 323 8.29 29.57 6.96
CA ALA A 323 8.99 28.67 7.87
C ALA A 323 8.46 27.22 7.85
N ASP A 324 7.23 26.99 7.37
CA ASP A 324 6.63 25.67 7.29
C ASP A 324 6.08 25.44 5.87
N PRO A 325 6.71 24.59 5.04
CA PRO A 325 6.32 24.37 3.66
C PRO A 325 5.02 23.56 3.51
N ASN A 326 4.33 23.21 4.60
CA ASN A 326 3.09 22.46 4.55
C ASN A 326 1.93 23.34 4.04
N ASP A 327 1.52 23.10 2.80
CA ASP A 327 0.42 23.77 2.09
C ASP A 327 -0.94 23.69 2.79
N HIS A 328 -1.14 22.73 3.68
CA HIS A 328 -2.37 22.61 4.49
C HIS A 328 -2.37 23.55 5.71
N LEU A 329 -1.22 24.14 6.07
CA LEU A 329 -1.13 25.21 7.08
C LEU A 329 -1.45 26.56 6.43
N ILE A 330 -2.73 26.78 6.13
CA ILE A 330 -3.19 28.04 5.51
C ILE A 330 -3.31 29.11 6.61
N GLY A 331 -2.41 30.09 6.58
CA GLY A 331 -2.33 31.19 7.52
C GLY A 331 -3.23 32.38 7.17
N GLU A 332 -3.27 33.35 8.08
CA GLU A 332 -4.05 34.57 7.93
C GLU A 332 -3.33 35.63 7.10
N LYS A 333 -4.02 36.73 6.78
CA LYS A 333 -3.49 37.84 5.96
C LYS A 333 -2.11 38.35 6.40
N LYS A 334 -1.83 38.36 7.71
CA LYS A 334 -0.59 38.93 8.28
C LYS A 334 0.62 38.00 8.13
N THR A 335 0.39 36.71 7.93
CA THR A 335 1.45 35.70 7.74
C THR A 335 1.67 35.37 6.27
N ALA A 336 0.82 35.88 5.37
CA ALA A 336 0.94 35.66 3.93
C ALA A 336 2.18 36.38 3.36
N VAL A 337 2.84 35.74 2.39
CA VAL A 337 4.00 36.29 1.69
C VAL A 337 3.57 37.51 0.88
N ARG A 338 4.26 38.63 1.08
CA ARG A 338 4.03 39.90 0.35
C ARG A 338 5.26 40.47 -0.34
N ASP A 339 6.44 39.95 0.00
CA ASP A 339 7.69 40.36 -0.63
C ASP A 339 7.79 39.72 -2.01
N CYS A 340 7.76 40.56 -3.05
CA CYS A 340 7.85 40.12 -4.43
C CYS A 340 9.18 39.41 -4.73
N ALA A 341 10.28 39.80 -4.08
CA ALA A 341 11.61 39.24 -4.33
C ALA A 341 11.72 37.77 -3.89
N THR A 342 10.91 37.34 -2.92
CA THR A 342 10.83 35.94 -2.49
C THR A 342 10.39 34.99 -3.63
N CYS A 343 9.64 35.51 -4.59
CA CYS A 343 9.05 34.74 -5.68
C CYS A 343 9.64 35.09 -7.05
N HIS A 344 9.93 36.37 -7.29
CA HIS A 344 10.58 36.90 -8.49
C HIS A 344 12.10 36.95 -8.31
N THR A 345 12.68 35.77 -8.14
CA THR A 345 14.12 35.54 -8.02
C THR A 345 14.56 34.47 -9.03
N GLU A 346 15.84 34.12 -9.02
CA GLU A 346 16.40 33.07 -9.86
C GLU A 346 15.61 31.75 -9.72
N ALA A 347 15.43 31.02 -10.83
CA ALA A 347 14.56 29.85 -10.91
C ALA A 347 14.85 28.75 -9.86
N GLY A 348 16.10 28.64 -9.39
CA GLY A 348 16.50 27.68 -8.34
C GLY A 348 16.21 28.13 -6.90
N LYS A 349 15.79 29.39 -6.69
CA LYS A 349 15.54 30.00 -5.38
C LYS A 349 14.11 30.53 -5.23
N SER A 350 13.30 30.48 -6.29
CA SER A 350 11.93 30.99 -6.29
C SER A 350 11.02 30.13 -5.42
N LEU A 351 10.38 30.77 -4.43
CA LEU A 351 9.44 30.09 -3.52
C LEU A 351 8.20 29.56 -4.26
N ILE A 352 7.78 30.20 -5.36
CA ILE A 352 6.69 29.71 -6.22
C ILE A 352 7.05 28.34 -6.80
N VAL A 353 8.27 28.20 -7.36
CA VAL A 353 8.72 26.93 -7.93
C VAL A 353 8.77 25.84 -6.86
N ALA A 354 9.31 26.16 -5.68
CA ALA A 354 9.39 25.23 -4.56
C ALA A 354 8.00 24.78 -4.05
N ARG A 355 7.01 25.69 -4.02
CA ARG A 355 5.65 25.42 -3.53
C ARG A 355 4.69 24.87 -4.58
N ALA A 356 4.96 25.10 -5.86
CA ALA A 356 4.23 24.49 -6.97
C ALA A 356 4.55 23.00 -7.11
N THR A 357 5.78 22.60 -6.79
CA THR A 357 6.31 21.24 -7.03
C THR A 357 5.47 20.13 -6.37
N PRO A 358 4.99 20.24 -5.11
CA PRO A 358 4.08 19.26 -4.50
C PRO A 358 2.75 19.12 -5.24
N HIS A 359 2.21 20.22 -5.78
CA HIS A 359 0.93 20.24 -6.48
C HIS A 359 1.02 19.65 -7.89
N THR A 360 2.16 19.82 -8.56
CA THR A 360 2.46 19.24 -9.88
C THR A 360 3.18 17.90 -9.79
N GLY A 361 3.43 17.36 -8.60
CA GLY A 361 4.19 16.12 -8.42
C GLY A 361 3.33 14.86 -8.25
N GLY A 362 2.03 15.02 -7.97
CA GLY A 362 1.15 13.92 -7.58
C GLY A 362 1.15 13.70 -6.06
N ALA A 363 -0.05 13.57 -5.47
CA ALA A 363 -0.17 13.02 -4.13
C ALA A 363 0.15 11.51 -4.18
N ALA A 364 1.10 11.05 -3.38
CA ALA A 364 1.41 9.63 -3.26
C ALA A 364 0.15 8.84 -2.85
N PRO A 365 -0.10 7.63 -3.40
CA PRO A 365 -1.22 6.78 -2.99
C PRO A 365 -1.26 6.58 -1.47
N VAL A 366 -2.41 6.88 -0.87
CA VAL A 366 -2.54 7.10 0.59
C VAL A 366 -2.63 5.80 1.40
N THR A 367 -2.43 4.63 0.80
CA THR A 367 -2.39 3.38 1.59
C THR A 367 -0.96 2.99 1.92
N SER A 368 -0.59 3.20 3.19
CA SER A 368 0.59 2.62 3.83
C SER A 368 1.94 2.92 3.14
N GLY A 369 2.41 4.16 3.24
CA GLY A 369 3.81 4.50 2.95
C GLY A 369 4.29 4.15 1.54
N TYR A 370 3.36 4.02 0.59
CA TYR A 370 3.68 3.79 -0.80
C TYR A 370 4.14 5.11 -1.42
N PHE A 371 5.46 5.27 -1.51
CA PHE A 371 6.05 6.24 -2.42
C PHE A 371 6.17 5.58 -3.78
N PRO A 372 5.59 6.16 -4.85
CA PRO A 372 5.74 5.60 -6.17
C PRO A 372 7.25 5.58 -6.51
N PRO A 373 7.81 4.45 -6.99
CA PRO A 373 9.27 4.28 -7.11
C PRO A 373 9.96 5.27 -8.06
N ASN A 374 9.21 5.87 -8.97
CA ASN A 374 9.66 6.96 -9.85
C ASN A 374 10.04 8.23 -9.07
N GLN A 375 9.55 8.40 -7.83
CA GLN A 375 9.89 9.55 -6.97
C GLN A 375 11.03 9.26 -5.98
N VAL A 376 11.31 8.01 -5.63
CA VAL A 376 12.35 7.67 -4.64
C VAL A 376 13.70 7.36 -5.30
N ALA A 377 13.69 6.69 -6.47
CA ALA A 377 14.91 6.35 -7.22
C ALA A 377 14.60 6.00 -8.69
N PRO A 378 14.32 7.00 -9.55
CA PRO A 378 13.99 6.76 -10.98
C PRO A 378 15.15 6.07 -11.74
N VAL A 379 16.39 6.40 -11.38
CA VAL A 379 17.61 5.77 -11.94
C VAL A 379 17.64 4.27 -11.60
N LEU A 380 17.40 3.91 -10.34
CA LEU A 380 17.41 2.51 -9.89
C LEU A 380 16.31 1.68 -10.57
N SER A 381 15.15 2.28 -10.82
CA SER A 381 14.07 1.65 -11.56
C SER A 381 14.46 1.32 -13.00
N THR A 382 15.12 2.25 -13.67
CA THR A 382 15.58 2.08 -15.05
C THR A 382 16.68 1.03 -15.13
N ILE A 383 17.70 1.13 -14.28
CA ILE A 383 18.81 0.17 -14.19
C ILE A 383 18.30 -1.23 -13.84
N GLY A 384 17.39 -1.34 -12.87
CA GLY A 384 16.84 -2.63 -12.45
C GLY A 384 16.05 -3.31 -13.56
N GLY A 385 15.19 -2.56 -14.26
CA GLY A 385 14.43 -3.08 -15.39
C GLY A 385 15.34 -3.55 -16.54
N THR A 386 16.30 -2.72 -16.94
CA THR A 386 17.23 -3.07 -18.03
C THR A 386 18.11 -4.26 -17.67
N ALA A 387 18.61 -4.34 -16.43
CA ALA A 387 19.40 -5.46 -15.96
C ALA A 387 18.61 -6.78 -15.99
N VAL A 388 17.37 -6.79 -15.49
CA VAL A 388 16.52 -8.00 -15.50
C VAL A 388 16.19 -8.43 -16.92
N SER A 389 15.78 -7.50 -17.79
CA SER A 389 15.53 -7.80 -19.21
C SER A 389 16.78 -8.30 -19.93
N GLY A 390 17.94 -7.70 -19.66
CA GLY A 390 19.22 -8.11 -20.25
C GLY A 390 19.63 -9.52 -19.84
N VAL A 391 19.52 -9.87 -18.56
CA VAL A 391 19.80 -11.24 -18.08
C VAL A 391 18.80 -12.24 -18.64
N PHE A 392 17.52 -11.87 -18.76
CA PHE A 392 16.52 -12.73 -19.38
C PHE A 392 16.84 -13.01 -20.85
N ALA A 393 17.21 -11.98 -21.61
CA ALA A 393 17.65 -12.13 -23.00
C ALA A 393 18.92 -13.00 -23.10
N LEU A 394 19.91 -12.77 -22.24
CA LEU A 394 21.13 -13.59 -22.18
C LEU A 394 20.82 -15.07 -21.94
N VAL A 395 19.93 -15.36 -20.99
CA VAL A 395 19.51 -16.73 -20.66
C VAL A 395 18.79 -17.39 -21.84
N LEU A 396 17.93 -16.66 -22.56
CA LEU A 396 17.27 -17.17 -23.76
C LEU A 396 18.28 -17.50 -24.87
N VAL A 397 19.20 -16.58 -25.16
CA VAL A 397 20.26 -16.79 -26.17
C VAL A 397 21.16 -17.96 -25.78
N HIS A 398 21.57 -18.04 -24.52
CA HIS A 398 22.38 -19.15 -24.00
C HIS A 398 21.64 -20.50 -24.11
N GLY A 399 20.36 -20.53 -23.74
CA GLY A 399 19.50 -21.71 -23.88
C GLY A 399 19.34 -22.15 -25.34
N LEU A 400 19.14 -21.22 -26.27
CA LEU A 400 19.07 -21.51 -27.72
C LEU A 400 20.40 -22.07 -28.23
N GLY A 401 21.53 -21.49 -27.81
CA GLY A 401 22.87 -21.97 -28.17
C GLY A 401 23.14 -23.41 -27.70
N ARG A 402 22.57 -23.81 -26.55
CA ARG A 402 22.61 -25.19 -26.06
C ARG A 402 21.65 -26.14 -26.78
N ALA A 403 20.51 -25.63 -27.25
CA ALA A 403 19.53 -26.42 -27.99
C ALA A 403 19.98 -26.72 -29.44
N TRP A 404 21.00 -26.03 -29.94
CA TRP A 404 21.55 -26.26 -31.27
C TRP A 404 22.03 -27.73 -31.43
N PRO A 405 21.64 -28.44 -32.50
CA PRO A 405 21.95 -29.86 -32.67
C PRO A 405 23.47 -30.10 -32.68
N ARG A 406 23.98 -30.79 -31.66
CA ARG A 406 25.35 -31.33 -31.59
C ARG A 406 25.34 -32.70 -30.93
N ARG A 407 26.35 -33.53 -31.23
CA ARG A 407 26.50 -34.89 -30.69
C ARG A 407 26.43 -34.84 -29.16
N ARG A 408 25.41 -35.46 -28.57
CA ARG A 408 25.30 -35.61 -27.11
C ARG A 408 26.17 -36.78 -26.67
N PRO A 409 26.88 -36.68 -25.55
CA PRO A 409 27.57 -37.83 -24.97
C PRO A 409 26.53 -38.92 -24.68
N VAL A 410 26.80 -40.13 -25.19
CA VAL A 410 25.99 -41.33 -24.97
C VAL A 410 26.48 -41.96 -23.67
N GLY A 411 25.59 -42.14 -22.70
CA GLY A 411 25.91 -42.74 -21.42
C GLY A 411 24.66 -43.16 -20.66
N THR A 412 24.82 -43.98 -19.63
CA THR A 412 23.73 -44.54 -18.84
C THR A 412 23.34 -43.57 -17.74
N LEU A 413 22.04 -43.34 -17.53
CA LEU A 413 21.56 -42.51 -16.42
C LEU A 413 21.56 -43.32 -15.12
N VAL A 414 22.33 -42.87 -14.15
CA VAL A 414 22.37 -43.46 -12.80
C VAL A 414 21.77 -42.48 -11.80
N SER A 415 21.02 -42.99 -10.82
CA SER A 415 20.37 -42.16 -9.79
C SER A 415 20.83 -42.51 -8.38
N HIS A 416 21.21 -41.51 -7.58
CA HIS A 416 21.60 -41.70 -6.18
C HIS A 416 20.91 -40.70 -5.23
N ASP A 417 20.68 -41.09 -3.98
CA ASP A 417 20.05 -40.22 -2.97
C ASP A 417 21.00 -39.13 -2.49
N LEU A 418 20.63 -37.87 -2.76
CA LEU A 418 21.48 -36.70 -2.52
C LEU A 418 20.80 -35.62 -1.67
N TYR A 419 19.50 -35.36 -1.85
CA TYR A 419 18.82 -34.23 -1.21
C TYR A 419 17.89 -34.69 -0.08
N PRO A 420 18.17 -34.37 1.21
CA PRO A 420 17.30 -34.76 2.33
C PRO A 420 15.91 -34.13 2.27
N ALA A 421 14.89 -34.84 2.75
CA ALA A 421 13.49 -34.40 2.67
C ALA A 421 13.23 -33.00 3.26
N PHE A 422 13.86 -32.66 4.39
CA PHE A 422 13.74 -31.32 4.99
C PHE A 422 14.17 -30.21 4.03
N VAL A 423 15.33 -30.38 3.37
CA VAL A 423 15.87 -29.40 2.42
C VAL A 423 14.90 -29.21 1.26
N ARG A 424 14.28 -30.30 0.80
CA ARG A 424 13.29 -30.25 -0.28
C ARG A 424 12.04 -29.49 0.10
N VAL A 425 11.46 -29.80 1.25
CA VAL A 425 10.23 -29.17 1.70
C VAL A 425 10.43 -27.67 1.95
N THR A 426 11.48 -27.31 2.70
CA THR A 426 11.79 -25.90 2.99
C THR A 426 12.13 -25.10 1.73
N HIS A 427 12.79 -25.72 0.75
CA HIS A 427 13.04 -25.12 -0.56
C HIS A 427 11.73 -24.83 -1.32
N TRP A 428 10.80 -25.78 -1.41
CA TRP A 428 9.55 -25.57 -2.15
C TRP A 428 8.62 -24.56 -1.47
N ILE A 429 8.58 -24.54 -0.13
CA ILE A 429 7.92 -23.46 0.62
C ILE A 429 8.55 -22.11 0.27
N ASN A 430 9.88 -22.03 0.29
CA ASN A 430 10.61 -20.81 -0.06
C ASN A 430 10.29 -20.36 -1.50
N ALA A 431 10.31 -21.28 -2.47
CA ALA A 431 10.02 -21.01 -3.87
C ALA A 431 8.60 -20.46 -4.06
N GLY A 432 7.59 -21.08 -3.42
CA GLY A 432 6.21 -20.60 -3.45
C GLY A 432 6.07 -19.20 -2.85
N LEU A 433 6.70 -18.95 -1.70
CA LEU A 433 6.70 -17.64 -1.05
C LEU A 433 7.36 -16.57 -1.91
N PHE A 434 8.52 -16.86 -2.53
CA PHE A 434 9.19 -15.93 -3.44
C PHE A 434 8.34 -15.61 -4.67
N ALA A 435 7.63 -16.60 -5.24
CA ALA A 435 6.73 -16.36 -6.36
C ALA A 435 5.58 -15.42 -5.99
N ILE A 436 4.93 -15.66 -4.84
CA ILE A 436 3.83 -14.82 -4.35
C ILE A 436 4.33 -13.42 -3.97
N LEU A 437 5.48 -13.31 -3.30
CA LEU A 437 6.11 -12.04 -2.94
C LEU A 437 6.50 -11.23 -4.19
N GLY A 438 7.06 -11.89 -5.20
CA GLY A 438 7.39 -11.28 -6.48
C GLY A 438 6.14 -10.74 -7.18
N TYR A 439 5.10 -11.55 -7.30
CA TYR A 439 3.82 -11.14 -7.92
C TYR A 439 3.14 -9.99 -7.18
N THR A 440 3.03 -10.09 -5.85
CA THR A 440 2.42 -9.04 -5.03
C THR A 440 3.26 -7.77 -5.00
N GLY A 441 4.59 -7.87 -4.96
CA GLY A 441 5.49 -6.72 -5.05
C GLY A 441 5.41 -6.02 -6.41
N LEU A 442 5.31 -6.79 -7.50
CA LEU A 442 5.05 -6.27 -8.84
C LEU A 442 3.65 -5.63 -8.94
N SER A 443 2.63 -6.21 -8.31
CA SER A 443 1.27 -5.64 -8.27
C SER A 443 1.22 -4.31 -7.51
N VAL A 444 1.96 -4.19 -6.41
CA VAL A 444 2.12 -2.92 -5.67
C VAL A 444 2.82 -1.88 -6.55
N ARG A 445 3.75 -2.31 -7.42
CA ARG A 445 4.47 -1.39 -8.32
C ARG A 445 3.67 -0.99 -9.56
N PHE A 446 2.98 -1.92 -10.20
CA PHE A 446 2.33 -1.75 -11.50
C PHE A 446 0.80 -1.77 -11.35
N GLN A 447 0.27 -0.87 -10.52
CA GLN A 447 -1.16 -0.89 -10.15
C GLN A 447 -2.12 -0.69 -11.33
N GLU A 448 -1.65 0.00 -12.37
CA GLU A 448 -2.40 0.28 -13.58
C GLU A 448 -2.44 -0.90 -14.56
N ALA A 449 -1.62 -1.93 -14.32
CA ALA A 449 -1.59 -3.09 -15.21
C ALA A 449 -2.85 -3.93 -14.98
N ALA A 450 -3.51 -4.35 -16.06
CA ALA A 450 -4.74 -5.14 -15.98
C ALA A 450 -4.58 -6.48 -15.22
N TRP A 451 -3.35 -6.98 -15.08
CA TRP A 451 -3.04 -8.20 -14.32
C TRP A 451 -2.79 -7.94 -12.83
N ALA A 452 -2.65 -6.68 -12.38
CA ALA A 452 -2.25 -6.37 -11.01
C ALA A 452 -3.40 -6.57 -10.02
N LEU A 453 -3.06 -7.07 -8.83
CA LEU A 453 -3.99 -7.06 -7.69
C LEU A 453 -4.21 -5.61 -7.22
N GLY A 454 -5.42 -5.33 -6.70
CA GLY A 454 -5.70 -4.10 -5.98
C GLY A 454 -4.71 -3.89 -4.81
N LEU A 455 -4.45 -2.63 -4.44
CA LEU A 455 -3.39 -2.27 -3.50
C LEU A 455 -3.55 -2.92 -2.11
N GLU A 456 -4.77 -2.96 -1.57
CA GLU A 456 -5.06 -3.61 -0.28
C GLU A 456 -4.75 -5.12 -0.30
N PRO A 457 -5.32 -5.94 -1.22
CA PRO A 457 -5.00 -7.36 -1.26
C PRO A 457 -3.53 -7.62 -1.58
N ALA A 458 -2.91 -6.83 -2.48
CA ALA A 458 -1.50 -6.98 -2.83
C ALA A 458 -0.59 -6.80 -1.59
N THR A 459 -0.75 -5.70 -0.86
CA THR A 459 0.06 -5.40 0.34
C THR A 459 -0.21 -6.38 1.48
N ARG A 460 -1.47 -6.77 1.72
CA ARG A 460 -1.79 -7.76 2.77
C ARG A 460 -1.11 -9.10 2.50
N ILE A 461 -1.24 -9.62 1.28
CA ILE A 461 -0.64 -10.91 0.91
C ILE A 461 0.88 -10.81 0.98
N HIS A 462 1.47 -9.71 0.49
CA HIS A 462 2.91 -9.48 0.54
C HIS A 462 3.45 -9.53 1.98
N ASN A 463 2.80 -8.82 2.91
CA ASN A 463 3.24 -8.75 4.31
C ASN A 463 3.16 -10.12 5.00
N VAL A 464 2.07 -10.86 4.79
CA VAL A 464 1.92 -12.21 5.36
C VAL A 464 2.99 -13.15 4.79
N CYS A 465 3.21 -13.14 3.47
CA CYS A 465 4.22 -13.99 2.86
C CYS A 465 5.64 -13.62 3.31
N GLY A 466 5.91 -12.34 3.57
CA GLY A 466 7.21 -11.87 4.09
C GLY A 466 7.49 -12.40 5.49
N LEU A 467 6.48 -12.42 6.36
CA LEU A 467 6.60 -13.02 7.70
C LEU A 467 6.77 -14.54 7.63
N LEU A 468 6.03 -15.22 6.75
CA LEU A 468 6.19 -16.66 6.53
C LEU A 468 7.58 -16.99 5.97
N LEU A 469 8.12 -16.16 5.09
CA LEU A 469 9.48 -16.28 4.57
C LEU A 469 10.51 -16.15 5.70
N ALA A 470 10.34 -15.16 6.58
CA ALA A 470 11.20 -14.97 7.74
C ALA A 470 11.17 -16.18 8.69
N ALA A 471 9.98 -16.73 8.96
CA ALA A 471 9.83 -17.92 9.78
C ALA A 471 10.47 -19.17 9.15
N ASN A 472 10.27 -19.38 7.85
CA ASN A 472 10.88 -20.50 7.11
C ASN A 472 12.41 -20.38 7.10
N PHE A 473 12.94 -19.16 6.89
CA PHE A 473 14.37 -18.90 6.94
C PHE A 473 14.96 -19.16 8.33
N LEU A 474 14.32 -18.69 9.39
CA LEU A 474 14.75 -18.92 10.77
C LEU A 474 14.79 -20.42 11.10
N ALA A 475 13.75 -21.17 10.72
CA ALA A 475 13.70 -22.62 10.90
C ALA A 475 14.85 -23.33 10.16
N TYR A 476 15.17 -22.87 8.94
CA TYR A 476 16.31 -23.40 8.18
C TYR A 476 17.64 -23.13 8.87
N VAL A 477 17.87 -21.89 9.32
CA VAL A 477 19.09 -21.48 10.03
C VAL A 477 19.28 -22.31 11.30
N ILE A 478 18.23 -22.45 12.13
CA ILE A 478 18.29 -23.23 13.37
C ILE A 478 18.71 -24.67 13.08
N ARG A 479 18.12 -25.33 12.07
CA ARG A 479 18.51 -26.70 11.71
C ARG A 479 19.94 -26.75 11.17
N ALA A 480 20.31 -25.82 10.28
CA ALA A 480 21.62 -25.79 9.65
C ALA A 480 22.74 -25.65 10.70
N VAL A 481 22.51 -24.86 11.74
CA VAL A 481 23.41 -24.73 12.89
C VAL A 481 23.38 -25.99 13.77
N ALA A 482 22.20 -26.47 14.16
CA ALA A 482 22.05 -27.62 15.06
C ALA A 482 22.61 -28.94 14.50
N THR A 483 22.56 -29.12 13.18
CA THR A 483 23.05 -30.33 12.49
C THR A 483 24.49 -30.20 11.98
N GLY A 484 25.09 -29.00 12.07
CA GLY A 484 26.38 -28.72 11.44
C GLY A 484 26.34 -28.67 9.90
N ASP A 485 25.16 -28.83 9.28
CA ASP A 485 24.94 -28.73 7.83
C ASP A 485 25.47 -27.41 7.25
N ILE A 486 25.61 -26.35 8.06
CA ILE A 486 26.15 -25.06 7.60
C ILE A 486 27.57 -25.17 7.02
N ARG A 487 28.36 -26.17 7.45
CA ARG A 487 29.74 -26.41 6.97
C ARG A 487 29.82 -26.69 5.48
N GLN A 488 28.75 -27.21 4.86
CA GLN A 488 28.70 -27.48 3.41
C GLN A 488 28.67 -26.20 2.55
N TYR A 489 28.33 -25.05 3.16
CA TYR A 489 28.25 -23.76 2.47
C TYR A 489 29.52 -22.91 2.66
N LEU A 490 30.32 -23.19 3.70
CA LEU A 490 31.54 -22.44 3.97
C LEU A 490 32.61 -22.77 2.92
N PRO A 491 33.41 -21.78 2.49
CA PRO A 491 34.56 -22.05 1.63
C PRO A 491 35.57 -22.91 2.42
N GLY A 492 35.80 -24.15 1.99
CA GLY A 492 36.88 -24.96 2.54
C GLY A 492 38.26 -24.33 2.25
N GLY A 493 39.29 -24.70 3.03
CA GLY A 493 40.65 -24.15 2.94
C GLY A 493 41.42 -24.42 1.64
N GLN A 494 40.76 -24.93 0.59
CA GLN A 494 41.35 -25.18 -0.71
C GLN A 494 40.60 -24.39 -1.79
N GLY A 495 41.25 -23.33 -2.30
CA GLY A 495 40.95 -22.72 -3.59
C GLY A 495 40.41 -21.30 -3.50
N GLY A 496 41.28 -20.31 -3.78
CA GLY A 496 40.93 -18.91 -4.01
C GLY A 496 40.07 -18.71 -5.27
N MET A 497 40.37 -17.70 -6.10
CA MET A 497 39.53 -17.40 -7.28
C MET A 497 39.63 -18.44 -8.43
N GLY A 498 40.60 -19.36 -8.40
CA GLY A 498 40.85 -20.34 -9.47
C GLY A 498 39.67 -21.28 -9.78
N PRO A 499 39.08 -22.00 -8.80
CA PRO A 499 37.91 -22.85 -9.07
C PRO A 499 36.68 -22.08 -9.59
N LEU A 500 36.53 -20.80 -9.21
CA LEU A 500 35.46 -19.95 -9.73
C LEU A 500 35.67 -19.63 -11.20
N SER A 501 36.90 -19.28 -11.61
CA SER A 501 37.19 -18.95 -13.01
C SER A 501 37.06 -20.17 -13.93
N ILE A 502 37.47 -21.37 -13.47
CA ILE A 502 37.27 -22.63 -14.19
C ILE A 502 35.77 -22.89 -14.42
N GLN A 503 34.96 -22.76 -13.37
CA GLN A 503 33.52 -22.95 -13.47
C GLN A 503 32.85 -21.89 -14.37
N ALA A 504 33.31 -20.64 -14.32
CA ALA A 504 32.80 -19.56 -15.16
C ALA A 504 33.11 -19.82 -16.64
N ARG A 505 34.35 -20.23 -16.97
CA ARG A 505 34.74 -20.64 -18.34
C ARG A 505 33.86 -21.78 -18.85
N TYR A 506 33.58 -22.77 -18.01
CA TYR A 506 32.70 -23.87 -18.40
C TYR A 506 31.30 -23.35 -18.81
N TYR A 507 30.66 -22.50 -18.01
CA TYR A 507 29.35 -21.96 -18.36
C TYR A 507 29.37 -21.00 -19.55
N CYS A 508 30.45 -20.25 -19.76
CA CYS A 508 30.56 -19.34 -20.90
C CYS A 508 30.93 -20.04 -22.21
N TYR A 509 31.57 -21.21 -22.14
CA TYR A 509 32.18 -21.84 -23.31
C TYR A 509 32.08 -23.37 -23.32
N GLY A 510 32.57 -24.04 -22.28
CA GLY A 510 32.67 -25.51 -22.23
C GLY A 510 31.34 -26.23 -22.38
N ILE A 511 30.27 -25.68 -21.80
CA ILE A 511 28.91 -26.23 -21.88
C ILE A 511 28.37 -26.28 -23.32
N PHE A 512 28.79 -25.35 -24.19
CA PHE A 512 28.42 -25.34 -25.61
C PHE A 512 29.19 -26.37 -26.44
N ARG A 513 30.32 -26.85 -25.92
CA ARG A 513 31.16 -27.90 -26.52
C ARG A 513 30.82 -29.30 -26.02
N GLY A 514 29.91 -29.42 -25.05
CA GLY A 514 29.60 -30.70 -24.41
C GLY A 514 30.77 -31.23 -23.56
N GLU A 515 31.64 -30.34 -23.07
CA GLU A 515 32.67 -30.71 -22.11
C GLU A 515 32.01 -31.28 -20.84
N PRO A 516 32.66 -32.24 -20.13
CA PRO A 516 32.14 -32.73 -18.86
C PRO A 516 32.17 -31.63 -17.79
N HIS A 517 31.25 -31.68 -16.83
CA HIS A 517 31.18 -30.68 -15.77
C HIS A 517 32.45 -30.75 -14.88
N PRO A 518 33.18 -29.63 -14.68
CA PRO A 518 34.51 -29.65 -14.07
C PRO A 518 34.52 -30.05 -12.59
N PHE A 519 33.39 -29.88 -11.91
CA PHE A 519 33.19 -30.29 -10.52
C PHE A 519 31.91 -31.13 -10.43
N PRO A 520 32.01 -32.47 -10.51
CA PRO A 520 30.85 -33.36 -10.36
C PRO A 520 30.29 -33.30 -8.94
N VAL A 521 29.00 -33.57 -8.80
CA VAL A 521 28.27 -33.46 -7.53
C VAL A 521 28.52 -34.72 -6.72
N THR A 522 29.03 -34.58 -5.49
CA THR A 522 29.18 -35.70 -4.56
C THR A 522 28.37 -35.47 -3.29
N ARG A 523 28.23 -36.49 -2.43
CA ARG A 523 27.57 -36.33 -1.12
C ARG A 523 28.27 -35.31 -0.24
N GLU A 524 29.60 -35.22 -0.32
CA GLU A 524 30.45 -34.29 0.43
C GLU A 524 30.50 -32.89 -0.24
N ARG A 525 30.36 -32.81 -1.57
CA ARG A 525 30.33 -31.55 -2.34
C ARG A 525 29.09 -31.48 -3.22
N ARG A 526 28.00 -30.98 -2.64
CA ARG A 526 26.70 -30.86 -3.32
C ARG A 526 26.60 -29.71 -4.31
N PHE A 527 27.52 -28.75 -4.25
CA PHE A 527 27.46 -27.51 -5.03
C PHE A 527 28.76 -27.28 -5.78
N ASN A 528 28.64 -26.80 -7.02
CA ASN A 528 29.80 -26.29 -7.74
C ASN A 528 30.33 -24.98 -7.10
N PRO A 529 31.58 -24.59 -7.36
CA PRO A 529 32.18 -23.42 -6.69
C PRO A 529 31.40 -22.12 -6.88
N LEU A 530 30.82 -21.89 -8.06
CA LEU A 530 30.03 -20.70 -8.37
C LEU A 530 28.70 -20.69 -7.59
N GLN A 531 27.99 -21.81 -7.60
CA GLN A 531 26.72 -22.03 -6.89
C GLN A 531 26.93 -21.95 -5.39
N ARG A 532 28.00 -22.54 -4.85
CA ARG A 532 28.32 -22.47 -3.42
C ARG A 532 28.47 -21.01 -2.97
N THR A 533 29.25 -20.21 -3.68
CA THR A 533 29.46 -18.79 -3.36
C THR A 533 28.17 -17.98 -3.50
N ALA A 534 27.42 -18.19 -4.58
CA ALA A 534 26.15 -17.50 -4.78
C ALA A 534 25.12 -17.83 -3.69
N TYR A 535 24.97 -19.11 -3.34
CA TYR A 535 24.05 -19.56 -2.29
C TYR A 535 24.48 -19.10 -0.91
N LEU A 536 25.79 -19.05 -0.63
CA LEU A 536 26.30 -18.48 0.61
C LEU A 536 25.97 -16.98 0.72
N ALA A 537 26.18 -16.21 -0.36
CA ALA A 537 25.83 -14.79 -0.41
C ALA A 537 24.32 -14.56 -0.23
N VAL A 538 23.48 -15.35 -0.92
CA VAL A 538 22.03 -15.30 -0.75
C VAL A 538 21.62 -15.64 0.67
N PHE A 539 22.24 -16.66 1.28
CA PHE A 539 21.88 -17.13 2.61
C PHE A 539 22.35 -16.19 3.73
N LEU A 540 23.58 -15.68 3.69
CA LEU A 540 24.17 -14.86 4.76
C LEU A 540 23.91 -13.37 4.61
N ILE A 541 23.71 -12.88 3.38
CA ILE A 541 23.56 -11.45 3.11
C ILE A 541 22.18 -11.19 2.52
N GLY A 542 21.84 -11.85 1.42
CA GLY A 542 20.63 -11.55 0.66
C GLY A 542 19.35 -11.68 1.48
N LEU A 543 19.10 -12.86 2.03
CA LEU A 543 17.89 -13.15 2.81
C LEU A 543 17.80 -12.31 4.10
N PRO A 544 18.86 -12.17 4.91
CA PRO A 544 18.85 -11.27 6.05
C PRO A 544 18.54 -9.82 5.68
N VAL A 545 19.13 -9.28 4.61
CA VAL A 545 18.83 -7.91 4.15
C VAL A 545 17.39 -7.79 3.66
N LEU A 546 16.88 -8.75 2.88
CA LEU A 546 15.50 -8.76 2.39
C LEU A 546 14.49 -8.81 3.54
N ILE A 547 14.69 -9.72 4.50
CA ILE A 547 13.80 -9.91 5.66
C ILE A 547 13.89 -8.70 6.59
N THR A 548 15.08 -8.18 6.87
CA THR A 548 15.26 -7.04 7.78
C THR A 548 14.71 -5.77 7.18
N SER A 549 15.00 -5.47 5.90
CA SER A 549 14.45 -4.30 5.22
C SER A 549 12.92 -4.37 5.11
N GLY A 550 12.36 -5.54 4.76
CA GLY A 550 10.91 -5.75 4.73
C GLY A 550 10.28 -5.63 6.11
N GLY A 551 10.89 -6.24 7.14
CA GLY A 551 10.44 -6.18 8.53
C GLY A 551 10.44 -4.77 9.10
N LEU A 552 11.48 -3.98 8.83
CA LEU A 552 11.53 -2.57 9.20
C LEU A 552 10.43 -1.77 8.49
N LEU A 553 10.14 -2.05 7.21
CA LEU A 553 9.06 -1.39 6.49
C LEU A 553 7.65 -1.72 7.03
N LEU A 554 7.48 -2.82 7.77
CA LEU A 554 6.23 -3.13 8.48
C LEU A 554 6.05 -2.27 9.75
N LEU A 555 7.13 -1.70 10.29
CA LEU A 555 7.07 -0.88 11.50
C LEU A 555 6.56 0.54 11.19
N PRO A 556 5.92 1.20 12.18
CA PRO A 556 5.56 2.61 12.07
C PRO A 556 6.79 3.49 11.80
N GLU A 557 6.63 4.54 11.00
CA GLU A 557 7.74 5.41 10.62
C GLU A 557 8.46 6.02 11.83
N ALA A 558 7.70 6.41 12.86
CA ALA A 558 8.24 6.92 14.12
C ALA A 558 9.23 5.95 14.81
N VAL A 559 9.05 4.63 14.61
CA VAL A 559 9.96 3.61 15.16
C VAL A 559 11.20 3.46 14.27
N THR A 560 11.03 3.52 12.95
CA THR A 560 12.14 3.35 12.00
C THR A 560 12.99 4.59 11.83
N ALA A 561 12.47 5.78 12.14
CA ALA A 561 13.17 7.06 11.93
C ALA A 561 14.50 7.15 12.70
N ALA A 562 14.61 6.44 13.83
CA ALA A 562 15.86 6.34 14.61
C ALA A 562 16.90 5.40 13.98
N ILE A 563 16.50 4.52 13.06
CA ILE A 563 17.37 3.53 12.41
C ILE A 563 17.83 4.04 11.05
N ALA A 564 16.88 4.43 10.20
CA ALA A 564 17.17 4.97 8.87
C ALA A 564 15.96 5.75 8.32
N PRO A 565 16.19 6.77 7.47
CA PRO A 565 15.11 7.44 6.75
C PRO A 565 14.30 6.42 5.94
N ARG A 566 12.96 6.54 5.96
CA ARG A 566 12.06 5.61 5.28
C ARG A 566 12.39 5.42 3.79
N ARG A 567 12.78 6.50 3.10
CA ARG A 567 13.25 6.49 1.70
C ARG A 567 14.43 5.55 1.46
N PHE A 568 15.37 5.48 2.40
CA PHE A 568 16.52 4.59 2.31
C PHE A 568 16.10 3.13 2.47
N LEU A 569 15.21 2.83 3.42
CA LEU A 569 14.69 1.47 3.63
C LEU A 569 13.94 0.96 2.39
N VAL A 570 13.12 1.80 1.76
CA VAL A 570 12.42 1.47 0.51
C VAL A 570 13.42 1.22 -0.62
N ALA A 571 14.42 2.08 -0.80
CA ALA A 571 15.45 1.90 -1.81
C ALA A 571 16.29 0.63 -1.59
N ALA A 572 16.65 0.34 -0.34
CA ALA A 572 17.40 -0.86 0.04
C ALA A 572 16.58 -2.13 -0.22
N HIS A 573 15.31 -2.15 0.20
CA HIS A 573 14.40 -3.27 -0.05
C HIS A 573 14.20 -3.51 -1.55
N TYR A 574 14.00 -2.45 -2.32
CA TYR A 574 13.85 -2.56 -3.76
C TYR A 574 15.13 -3.04 -4.46
N SER A 575 16.30 -2.55 -4.04
CA SER A 575 17.59 -2.97 -4.59
C SER A 575 17.84 -4.45 -4.38
N ILE A 576 17.56 -4.96 -3.17
CA ILE A 576 17.76 -6.38 -2.89
C ILE A 576 16.74 -7.25 -3.63
N VAL A 577 15.51 -6.78 -3.83
CA VAL A 577 14.50 -7.47 -4.66
C VAL A 577 14.95 -7.58 -6.12
N ILE A 578 15.57 -6.55 -6.70
CA ILE A 578 16.17 -6.64 -8.05
C ILE A 578 17.25 -7.73 -8.07
N GLY A 579 18.14 -7.75 -7.07
CA GLY A 579 19.16 -8.78 -6.94
C GLY A 579 18.57 -10.19 -6.87
N PHE A 580 17.50 -10.38 -6.09
CA PHE A 580 16.79 -11.66 -6.02
C PHE A 580 16.08 -12.03 -7.33
N ALA A 581 15.51 -11.06 -8.05
CA ALA A 581 14.90 -11.32 -9.36
C ALA A 581 15.95 -11.84 -10.36
N LEU A 582 17.13 -11.21 -10.42
CA LEU A 582 18.26 -11.66 -11.23
C LEU A 582 18.73 -13.07 -10.81
N PHE A 583 18.85 -13.30 -9.51
CA PHE A 583 19.22 -14.60 -8.96
C PHE A 583 18.20 -15.68 -9.34
N VAL A 584 16.89 -15.43 -9.23
CA VAL A 584 15.85 -16.39 -9.58
C VAL A 584 15.89 -16.74 -11.06
N VAL A 585 16.05 -15.76 -11.95
CA VAL A 585 16.20 -16.00 -13.40
C VAL A 585 17.41 -16.90 -13.67
N GLY A 586 18.57 -16.57 -13.10
CA GLY A 586 19.79 -17.37 -13.25
C GLY A 586 19.67 -18.76 -12.61
N HIS A 587 19.04 -18.88 -11.45
CA HIS A 587 18.86 -20.13 -10.72
C HIS A 587 17.95 -21.09 -11.49
N LEU A 588 16.80 -20.62 -11.99
CA LEU A 588 15.90 -21.41 -12.82
C LEU A 588 16.59 -21.86 -14.10
N TYR A 589 17.40 -20.99 -14.71
CA TYR A 589 18.19 -21.36 -15.88
C TYR A 589 19.21 -22.46 -15.58
N LEU A 590 20.03 -22.30 -14.53
CA LEU A 590 21.03 -23.28 -14.14
C LEU A 590 20.40 -24.63 -13.73
N ALA A 591 19.16 -24.64 -13.23
CA ALA A 591 18.41 -25.87 -12.97
C ALA A 591 18.15 -26.70 -14.25
N THR A 592 18.26 -26.09 -15.43
CA THR A 592 18.14 -26.79 -16.73
C THR A 592 19.47 -27.34 -17.27
N THR A 593 20.57 -27.16 -16.54
CA THR A 593 21.94 -27.56 -16.98
C THR A 593 22.35 -28.97 -16.53
N GLY A 594 21.42 -29.76 -15.99
CA GLY A 594 21.66 -31.16 -15.62
C GLY A 594 21.74 -32.12 -16.81
N ALA A 595 21.86 -33.41 -16.51
CA ALA A 595 21.85 -34.51 -17.48
C ALA A 595 20.68 -34.42 -18.48
N THR A 596 19.51 -33.99 -18.01
CA THR A 596 18.40 -33.53 -18.85
C THR A 596 17.91 -32.16 -18.34
N PRO A 597 17.16 -31.39 -19.14
CA PRO A 597 16.64 -30.09 -18.70
C PRO A 597 15.78 -30.13 -17.43
N LEU A 598 15.24 -31.31 -17.07
CA LEU A 598 14.41 -31.48 -15.88
C LEU A 598 15.08 -32.33 -14.79
N SER A 599 16.27 -32.89 -15.00
CA SER A 599 16.85 -33.86 -14.04
C SER A 599 17.12 -33.24 -12.67
N LEU A 600 17.65 -32.01 -12.62
CA LEU A 600 17.89 -31.31 -11.36
C LEU A 600 16.58 -30.92 -10.66
N ILE A 601 15.57 -30.49 -11.42
CA ILE A 601 14.24 -30.16 -10.89
C ILE A 601 13.59 -31.42 -10.30
N ARG A 602 13.66 -32.54 -11.02
CA ARG A 602 13.18 -33.85 -10.57
C ARG A 602 13.93 -34.32 -9.32
N GLY A 603 15.23 -34.06 -9.22
CA GLY A 603 16.00 -34.32 -8.02
C GLY A 603 15.53 -33.50 -6.83
N MET A 604 15.13 -32.25 -7.03
CA MET A 604 14.59 -31.39 -5.99
C MET A 604 13.18 -31.81 -5.52
N VAL A 605 12.43 -32.55 -6.34
CA VAL A 605 11.15 -33.16 -5.97
C VAL A 605 11.37 -34.51 -5.28
N THR A 606 12.10 -35.41 -5.92
CA THR A 606 12.22 -36.82 -5.51
C THR A 606 13.31 -37.07 -4.47
N GLY A 607 14.36 -36.25 -4.44
CA GLY A 607 15.57 -36.46 -3.64
C GLY A 607 16.71 -37.20 -4.36
N ARG A 608 16.44 -37.74 -5.55
CA ARG A 608 17.40 -38.54 -6.34
C ARG A 608 18.08 -37.69 -7.41
N HIS A 609 19.41 -37.64 -7.37
CA HIS A 609 20.21 -36.96 -8.39
C HIS A 609 20.47 -37.91 -9.56
N GLU A 610 20.19 -37.47 -10.78
CA GLU A 610 20.44 -38.24 -12.02
C GLU A 610 21.70 -37.70 -12.71
N GLU A 611 22.68 -38.58 -12.95
CA GLU A 611 23.92 -38.27 -13.65
C GLU A 611 24.17 -39.22 -14.83
N VAL A 612 24.91 -38.76 -15.83
CA VAL A 612 25.28 -39.59 -16.99
C VAL A 612 26.61 -40.27 -16.68
N GLN A 613 26.60 -41.59 -16.50
CA GLN A 613 27.82 -42.40 -16.48
C GLN A 613 28.27 -42.71 -17.91
N THR A 614 29.46 -42.26 -18.28
CA THR A 614 30.13 -42.66 -19.52
C THR A 614 30.93 -43.94 -19.28
N THR A 615 30.74 -44.96 -20.13
CA THR A 615 31.48 -46.23 -20.09
C THR A 615 32.99 -45.97 -20.12
N GLY A 616 33.66 -46.25 -18.99
CA GLY A 616 35.10 -46.04 -18.80
C GLY A 616 35.50 -45.53 -17.41
N GLN A 617 34.55 -45.04 -16.61
CA GLN A 617 34.81 -44.59 -15.24
C GLN A 617 34.50 -45.71 -14.25
N HIS A 618 35.51 -46.52 -13.94
CA HIS A 618 35.45 -47.50 -12.85
C HIS A 618 35.17 -46.77 -11.52
N PRO A 619 34.25 -47.25 -10.67
CA PRO A 619 34.16 -46.75 -9.30
C PRO A 619 35.39 -47.26 -8.55
N ASP A 620 36.43 -46.43 -8.44
CA ASP A 620 37.61 -46.77 -7.66
C ASP A 620 37.26 -46.74 -6.16
N LYS A 621 37.38 -47.94 -5.58
CA LYS A 621 38.03 -48.25 -4.30
C LYS A 621 37.66 -47.37 -3.11
N GLU A 622 36.93 -48.00 -2.18
CA GLU A 622 37.08 -47.76 -0.75
C GLU A 622 38.57 -47.58 -0.41
N GLN A 623 38.98 -46.35 -0.11
CA GLN A 623 40.19 -46.10 0.65
C GLN A 623 39.86 -46.48 2.10
N GLY A 624 40.45 -47.60 2.54
CA GLY A 624 40.50 -48.00 3.94
C GLY A 624 41.26 -46.97 4.79
N PRO A 625 41.17 -47.09 6.13
CA PRO A 625 41.75 -46.11 7.04
C PRO A 625 43.27 -46.26 7.07
N ASP A 626 43.99 -45.15 6.92
CA ASP A 626 45.29 -44.87 7.52
C ASP A 626 45.44 -43.36 7.75
#